data_AF-A0A4Q3SEY2-F1
#
_entry.id   AF-A0A4Q3SEY2-F1
#
_cell.length_a   1.000
_cell.length_b   1.000
_cell.length_c   1.000
_cell.angle_alpha   90.00
_cell.angle_beta   90.00
_cell.angle_gamma   90.00
#
_symmetry.space_group_name_H-M   'P 1'
#
loop_
_entity.id
_entity.type
_entity.pdbx_description
1 polymer ?
#
loop_
_entity_poly.entity_id
_entity_poly.type
_entity_poly.pdbx_seq_one_letter_code
_entity_poly.pdbx_strand_id
1 'polypeptide(L)'
;MKEQKEITKADLMEMEQRKRAHLINSVGGFKSVCLIGTTDNAAQTNLAIFSSIVHIGANPPLICFIMRPDSVERHTLANILETGVY
;
A
#
# COMPACT_ATOMS: atom_id res chain seq x y z
N MET A 1 -10.42 15.86 -31.51
CA MET A 1 -9.40 16.09 -30.45
C MET A 1 -10.09 15.89 -29.11
N LYS A 2 -9.58 15.03 -28.22
CA LYS A 2 -10.10 14.94 -26.84
C LYS A 2 -9.62 16.18 -26.08
N GLU A 3 -10.53 16.90 -25.43
CA GLU A 3 -10.16 17.95 -24.48
C GLU A 3 -9.29 17.36 -23.37
N GLN A 4 -8.13 17.97 -23.16
CA GLN A 4 -7.21 17.58 -22.10
C GLN A 4 -7.59 18.38 -20.86
N LYS A 5 -8.11 17.70 -19.84
CA LYS A 5 -8.47 18.33 -18.57
C LYS A 5 -7.23 18.41 -17.68
N GLU A 6 -6.78 19.62 -17.38
CA GLU A 6 -5.75 19.88 -16.39
C GLU A 6 -6.38 19.91 -14.99
N ILE A 7 -5.70 19.35 -14.00
CA ILE A 7 -6.12 19.35 -12.60
C ILE A 7 -4.95 19.87 -11.77
N THR A 8 -5.13 21.02 -11.14
CA THR A 8 -4.11 21.63 -10.29
C THR A 8 -4.13 21.05 -8.88
N LYS A 9 -3.10 21.38 -8.10
CA LYS A 9 -3.06 21.04 -6.67
C LYS A 9 -4.25 21.63 -5.90
N ALA A 10 -4.64 22.88 -6.22
CA ALA A 10 -5.78 23.52 -5.57
C ALA A 10 -7.08 22.73 -5.83
N ASP A 11 -7.32 22.36 -7.10
CA ASP A 11 -8.48 21.55 -7.48
C ASP A 11 -8.52 20.24 -6.71
N LEU A 12 -7.39 19.52 -6.59
CA LEU A 12 -7.30 18.28 -5.81
C LEU A 12 -7.64 18.50 -4.33
N MET A 13 -7.18 19.59 -3.72
CA MET A 13 -7.42 19.87 -2.31
C MET A 13 -8.89 20.24 -2.04
N GLU A 14 -9.57 20.87 -2.99
CA GLU A 14 -10.99 21.19 -2.93
C GLU A 14 -11.92 20.00 -3.23
N MET A 15 -11.40 18.92 -3.85
CA MET A 15 -12.18 17.71 -4.06
C MET A 15 -12.63 17.08 -2.74
N GLU A 16 -13.84 16.51 -2.78
CA GLU A 16 -14.34 15.62 -1.73
C GLU A 16 -13.33 14.48 -1.48
N GLN A 17 -13.15 14.13 -0.20
CA GLN A 17 -12.08 13.26 0.26
C GLN A 17 -12.07 11.90 -0.43
N ARG A 18 -13.22 11.23 -0.57
CA ARG A 18 -13.30 9.93 -1.26
C ARG A 18 -12.99 10.08 -2.74
N LYS A 19 -13.53 11.11 -3.40
CA LYS A 19 -13.22 11.39 -4.81
C LYS A 19 -11.74 11.62 -5.04
N ARG A 20 -11.08 12.42 -4.22
CA ARG A 20 -9.62 12.62 -4.24
C ARG A 20 -8.89 11.29 -4.03
N ALA A 21 -9.28 10.52 -3.02
CA ALA A 21 -8.64 9.24 -2.71
C ALA A 21 -8.73 8.25 -3.88
N HIS A 22 -9.90 8.11 -4.50
CA HIS A 22 -10.07 7.26 -5.68
C HIS A 22 -9.23 7.74 -6.85
N LEU A 23 -9.27 9.03 -7.17
CA LEU A 23 -8.47 9.62 -8.26
C LEU A 23 -6.98 9.32 -8.07
N ILE A 24 -6.42 9.65 -6.90
CA ILE A 24 -5.00 9.44 -6.60
C ILE A 24 -4.64 7.95 -6.59
N ASN A 25 -5.51 7.10 -6.05
CA ASN A 25 -5.28 5.66 -6.07
C ASN A 25 -5.25 5.07 -7.49
N SER A 26 -5.97 5.69 -8.44
CA SER A 26 -6.00 5.27 -9.85
C SER A 26 -4.81 5.76 -10.69
N VAL A 27 -4.11 6.83 -10.29
CA VAL A 27 -2.99 7.40 -11.07
C VAL A 27 -1.87 6.40 -11.31
N GLY A 28 -1.61 5.51 -10.36
CA GLY A 28 -0.57 4.47 -10.47
C GLY A 28 -0.90 3.33 -11.46
N GLY A 29 -2.07 3.36 -12.10
CA GLY A 29 -2.51 2.31 -13.02
C GLY A 29 -2.84 1.00 -12.30
N PHE A 30 -2.55 -0.12 -12.98
CA PHE A 30 -2.77 -1.45 -12.44
C PHE A 30 -1.92 -1.69 -11.18
N LYS A 31 -2.50 -2.38 -10.19
CA LYS A 31 -1.80 -2.73 -8.95
C LYS A 31 -1.86 -4.22 -8.70
N SER A 32 -0.70 -4.84 -8.52
CA SER A 32 -0.61 -6.21 -8.03
C SER A 32 -1.15 -6.29 -6.61
N VAL A 33 -2.05 -7.22 -6.36
CA VAL A 33 -2.60 -7.50 -5.04
C VAL A 33 -1.90 -8.72 -4.47
N CYS A 34 -1.44 -8.63 -3.23
CA CYS A 34 -0.91 -9.76 -2.47
C CYS A 34 -1.56 -9.86 -1.09
N LEU A 35 -1.52 -11.07 -0.54
CA LEU A 35 -1.82 -11.34 0.86
C LEU A 35 -0.48 -11.49 1.58
N ILE A 36 -0.29 -10.74 2.66
CA ILE A 36 0.88 -10.88 3.54
C ILE A 36 0.41 -11.57 4.81
N GLY A 37 0.86 -12.81 5.00
CA GLY A 37 0.67 -13.59 6.21
C GLY A 37 1.79 -13.27 7.21
N THR A 38 1.45 -13.15 8.48
CA THR A 38 2.43 -12.88 9.54
C THR A 38 1.98 -13.57 10.82
N THR A 39 2.89 -13.77 11.76
CA THR A 39 2.58 -14.24 13.10
C THR A 39 3.36 -13.43 14.11
N ASP A 40 2.82 -13.23 15.31
CA ASP A 40 3.59 -12.71 16.43
C ASP A 40 4.37 -13.84 17.13
N ASN A 41 5.15 -13.48 18.16
CA ASN A 41 5.90 -14.44 18.99
C ASN A 41 5.00 -15.37 19.83
N ALA A 42 3.71 -15.05 19.96
CA ALA A 42 2.70 -15.87 20.63
C ALA A 42 1.98 -16.83 19.66
N ALA A 43 2.45 -16.97 18.42
CA ALA A 43 1.87 -17.78 17.36
C ALA A 43 0.46 -17.32 16.89
N GLN A 44 0.09 -16.06 17.15
CA GLN A 44 -1.16 -15.49 16.67
C GLN A 44 -1.01 -15.04 15.22
N THR A 45 -1.80 -15.67 14.35
CA THR A 45 -1.75 -15.44 12.91
C THR A 45 -2.48 -14.16 12.50
N ASN A 46 -1.94 -13.49 11.50
CA ASN A 46 -2.50 -12.29 10.89
C ASN A 46 -2.36 -12.37 9.36
N LEU A 47 -3.37 -11.92 8.62
CA LEU A 47 -3.39 -11.90 7.16
C LEU A 47 -3.95 -10.57 6.67
N ALA A 48 -3.20 -9.88 5.82
CA ALA A 48 -3.58 -8.56 5.34
C ALA A 48 -3.39 -8.40 3.81
N ILE A 49 -4.29 -7.65 3.19
CA ILE A 49 -4.28 -7.36 1.75
C ILE A 49 -3.43 -6.12 1.48
N PHE A 50 -2.49 -6.23 0.55
CA PHE A 50 -1.68 -5.11 0.07
C PHE A 50 -1.71 -5.00 -1.44
N SER A 51 -1.74 -3.75 -1.93
CA SER A 51 -1.66 -3.42 -3.36
C SER A 51 -0.40 -2.62 -3.69
N SER A 52 0.64 -2.76 -2.86
CA SER A 52 1.84 -1.93 -2.85
C SER A 52 3.11 -2.74 -2.93
N ILE A 53 3.03 -4.02 -3.34
CA ILE A 53 4.20 -4.87 -3.51
C ILE A 53 4.99 -4.44 -4.74
N VAL A 54 6.30 -4.35 -4.60
CA VAL A 54 7.23 -3.95 -5.65
C VAL A 54 8.43 -4.89 -5.65
N HIS A 55 8.83 -5.35 -6.82
CA HIS A 55 10.08 -6.09 -7.02
C HIS A 55 11.26 -5.11 -7.07
N ILE A 56 12.29 -5.37 -6.26
CA ILE A 56 13.50 -4.56 -6.20
C ILE A 56 14.60 -5.15 -7.07
N GLY A 57 14.81 -6.47 -7.03
CA GLY A 57 15.89 -7.12 -7.77
C GLY A 57 15.83 -8.64 -7.66
N ALA A 58 16.46 -9.32 -8.63
CA ALA A 58 16.46 -10.79 -8.71
C ALA A 58 17.75 -11.42 -8.15
N ASN A 59 18.81 -10.64 -7.94
CA ASN A 59 20.06 -11.09 -7.34
C ASN A 59 20.73 -9.94 -6.55
N PRO A 60 20.57 -9.88 -5.21
CA PRO A 60 19.75 -10.78 -4.39
C PRO A 60 18.24 -10.63 -4.67
N PRO A 61 17.42 -11.67 -4.43
CA PRO A 61 15.97 -11.63 -4.67
C PRO A 61 15.28 -10.78 -3.59
N LEU A 62 14.87 -9.56 -3.97
CA LEU A 62 14.30 -8.57 -3.06
C LEU A 62 12.94 -8.09 -3.56
N ILE A 63 11.99 -8.05 -2.63
CA ILE A 63 10.69 -7.42 -2.79
C ILE A 63 10.47 -6.46 -1.62
N CYS A 64 9.62 -5.46 -1.81
CA CYS A 64 9.17 -4.60 -0.73
C CYS A 64 7.67 -4.33 -0.84
N PHE A 65 7.11 -3.79 0.24
CA PHE A 65 5.77 -3.22 0.23
C PHE A 65 5.77 -1.91 1.02
N ILE A 66 4.81 -1.03 0.74
CA ILE A 66 4.67 0.25 1.45
C ILE A 66 3.57 0.12 2.50
N MET A 67 3.93 0.33 3.78
CA MET A 67 2.96 0.50 4.86
C MET A 67 2.57 1.97 4.98
N ARG A 68 1.27 2.27 4.94
CA ARG A 68 0.78 3.65 5.19
C ARG A 68 0.85 3.94 6.70
N PRO A 69 1.38 5.10 7.13
CA PRO A 69 1.27 5.53 8.51
C PRO A 69 -0.20 5.83 8.77
N ASP A 70 -0.84 5.01 9.58
CA ASP A 70 -2.27 5.11 9.88
C ASP A 70 -2.49 5.00 11.38
N SER A 71 -3.57 5.60 11.88
CA SER A 71 -3.88 5.72 13.30
C SER A 71 -4.50 4.46 13.92
N VAL A 72 -4.65 3.40 13.12
CA VAL A 72 -5.24 2.12 13.52
C VAL A 72 -4.14 1.09 13.65
N GLU A 73 -4.25 0.21 14.64
CA GLU A 73 -3.30 -0.86 14.91
C GLU A 73 -3.17 -1.78 13.68
N ARG A 74 -1.93 -2.00 13.23
CA ARG A 74 -1.62 -2.87 12.09
C ARG A 74 -0.61 -3.92 12.50
N HIS A 75 -1.07 -5.15 12.71
CA HIS A 75 -0.24 -6.26 13.18
C HIS A 75 0.84 -6.68 12.17
N THR A 76 0.62 -6.54 10.85
CA THR A 76 1.59 -6.99 9.83
C THR A 76 2.98 -6.39 10.02
N LEU A 77 3.11 -5.07 10.20
CA LEU A 77 4.44 -4.45 10.36
C LEU A 77 5.04 -4.80 11.72
N ALA A 78 4.24 -4.79 12.78
CA ALA A 78 4.69 -5.15 14.12
C ALA A 78 5.26 -6.58 14.16
N ASN A 79 4.50 -7.54 13.62
CA ASN A 79 4.89 -8.94 13.53
C ASN A 79 6.18 -9.12 12.71
N ILE A 80 6.33 -8.41 11.58
CA ILE A 80 7.56 -8.47 10.75
C ILE A 80 8.76 -7.91 11.50
N LEU A 81 8.60 -6.78 12.21
CA LEU A 81 9.68 -6.17 12.98
C LEU A 81 10.09 -7.01 14.20
N GLU A 82 9.13 -7.70 14.82
CA GLU A 82 9.36 -8.56 15.98
C GLU A 82 9.99 -9.90 15.59
N THR A 83 9.49 -10.55 14.54
CA THR A 83 9.90 -11.93 14.18
C THR A 83 10.98 -11.98 13.09
N GLY A 84 11.10 -10.93 12.27
CA GLY A 84 11.97 -10.93 11.09
C GLY A 84 11.48 -11.81 9.94
N VAL A 85 10.25 -12.35 10.03
CA VAL A 85 9.68 -13.30 9.06
C VAL A 85 8.32 -12.81 8.56
N TYR A 86 8.01 -13.13 7.31
CA TYR A 86 6.75 -12.85 6.60
C TYR A 86 6.43 -13.97 5.60
#